data_AF-A0A1M3PVL9-F1
#
_entry.id   AF-A0A1M3PVL9-F1
#
_cell.length_a   1.000
_cell.length_b   1.000
_cell.length_c   1.000
_cell.angle_alpha   90.00
_cell.angle_beta   90.00
_cell.angle_gamma   90.00
#
_symmetry.space_group_name_H-M   'P 1'
#
loop_
_entity.id
_entity.type
_entity.pdbx_description
1 polymer ?
#
loop_
_entity_poly.entity_id
_entity_poly.type
_entity_poly.pdbx_seq_one_letter_code
_entity_poly.pdbx_strand_id
1 'polypeptide(L)'
;MLALLLALLLAGCAGVTPVQGAVAAADVASVAVLGRGVGDAVYSGVTGRDCSVVRLEQGKTYCKPPEAPPARPPYCTRTLGYIECWSNPEALPGPPHEVADGPRVLTRAQEADRTRRWPGW
;
A
#
# COMPACT_ATOMS: atom_id res chain seq x y z
N MET A 1 -30.83 23.89 26.12
CA MET A 1 -29.58 23.48 25.43
C MET A 1 -28.94 22.24 26.06
N LEU A 2 -28.64 22.24 27.37
CA LEU A 2 -28.03 21.09 28.06
C LEU A 2 -28.86 19.79 27.95
N ALA A 3 -30.18 19.87 28.08
CA ALA A 3 -31.08 18.72 27.94
C ALA A 3 -31.12 18.14 26.51
N LEU A 4 -30.91 18.98 25.49
CA LEU A 4 -30.87 18.55 24.09
C LEU A 4 -29.54 17.86 23.78
N LEU A 5 -28.43 18.40 24.30
CA LEU A 5 -27.10 17.77 24.25
C LEU A 5 -27.10 16.42 24.98
N LEU A 6 -27.76 16.33 26.14
CA LEU A 6 -27.87 15.10 26.92
C LEU A 6 -28.76 14.06 26.21
N ALA A 7 -29.84 14.48 25.55
CA ALA A 7 -30.68 13.60 24.74
C ALA A 7 -29.94 13.06 23.50
N LEU A 8 -29.11 13.87 22.84
CA LEU A 8 -28.25 13.40 21.74
C LEU A 8 -27.19 12.39 22.21
N LEU A 9 -26.62 12.59 23.40
CA LEU A 9 -25.65 11.67 24.00
C LEU A 9 -26.30 10.34 24.42
N LEU A 10 -27.54 10.38 24.94
CA LEU A 10 -28.30 9.16 25.32
C LEU A 10 -28.82 8.36 24.13
N ALA A 11 -29.04 8.99 22.97
CA ALA A 11 -29.44 8.28 21.75
C ALA A 11 -28.40 7.26 21.27
N GLY A 12 -27.12 7.46 21.63
CA GLY A 12 -26.06 6.47 21.38
C GLY A 12 -26.14 5.22 22.27
N CYS A 13 -26.87 5.28 23.39
CA CYS A 13 -27.06 4.15 24.31
C CYS A 13 -28.34 3.36 24.06
N ALA A 14 -29.23 3.82 23.18
CA ALA A 14 -30.52 3.20 22.90
C ALA A 14 -30.40 1.99 21.95
N GLY A 15 -29.60 0.99 22.34
CA GLY A 15 -29.44 -0.26 21.60
C GLY A 15 -28.87 -0.12 20.19
N VAL A 16 -28.33 -1.21 19.66
CA VAL A 16 -27.90 -1.24 18.26
C VAL A 16 -29.17 -1.36 17.42
N THR A 17 -29.52 -0.29 16.69
CA THR A 17 -30.61 -0.38 15.72
C THR A 17 -30.24 -1.39 14.62
N PRO A 18 -31.21 -2.04 13.96
CA PRO A 18 -30.93 -2.99 12.88
C PRO A 18 -30.07 -2.37 11.76
N VAL A 19 -30.24 -1.07 11.52
CA VAL A 19 -29.43 -0.31 10.55
C VAL A 19 -27.97 -0.23 11.00
N GLN A 20 -27.70 0.12 12.26
CA GLN A 20 -26.33 0.18 12.79
C GLN A 20 -25.66 -1.20 12.77
N GLY A 21 -26.41 -2.27 13.10
CA GLY A 21 -25.92 -3.64 13.03
C GLY A 21 -25.56 -4.06 11.60
N ALA A 22 -26.39 -3.69 10.63
CA ALA A 22 -26.12 -3.96 9.22
C ALA A 22 -24.88 -3.22 8.70
N VAL A 23 -24.70 -1.95 9.07
CA VAL A 23 -23.51 -1.16 8.68
C VAL A 23 -22.25 -1.77 9.28
N ALA A 24 -22.26 -2.10 10.58
CA ALA A 24 -21.12 -2.74 11.22
C ALA A 24 -20.79 -4.10 10.59
N ALA A 25 -21.80 -4.92 10.28
CA ALA A 25 -21.61 -6.19 9.60
C ALA A 25 -21.04 -6.01 8.18
N ALA A 26 -21.50 -5.01 7.44
CA ALA A 26 -20.99 -4.68 6.12
C ALA A 26 -19.53 -4.22 6.16
N ASP A 27 -19.15 -3.41 7.16
CA ASP A 27 -17.75 -3.02 7.36
C ASP A 27 -16.87 -4.21 7.70
N VAL A 28 -17.30 -5.09 8.60
CA VAL A 28 -16.56 -6.33 8.94
C VAL A 28 -16.41 -7.21 7.71
N ALA A 29 -17.48 -7.43 6.94
CA ALA A 29 -17.43 -8.21 5.71
C ALA A 29 -16.52 -7.57 4.66
N SER A 30 -16.58 -6.24 4.51
CA SER A 30 -15.69 -5.49 3.61
C SER A 30 -14.24 -5.65 3.99
N VAL A 31 -13.91 -5.59 5.28
CA VAL A 31 -12.53 -5.83 5.75
C VAL A 31 -12.09 -7.26 5.42
N ALA A 32 -12.95 -8.25 5.60
CA ALA A 32 -12.64 -9.64 5.29
C ALA A 32 -12.42 -9.89 3.79
N VAL A 33 -13.19 -9.23 2.91
CA VAL A 33 -13.15 -9.45 1.45
C VAL A 33 -12.14 -8.54 0.75
N LEU A 34 -12.07 -7.27 1.14
CA LEU A 34 -11.28 -6.23 0.47
C LEU A 34 -10.03 -5.80 1.26
N GLY A 35 -9.90 -6.26 2.51
CA GLY A 35 -8.85 -5.81 3.43
C GLY A 35 -9.05 -4.39 3.95
N ARG A 36 -10.24 -3.79 3.78
CA ARG A 36 -10.56 -2.40 4.15
C ARG A 36 -12.05 -2.21 4.44
N GLY A 37 -12.40 -1.18 5.21
CA GLY A 37 -13.80 -0.83 5.47
C GLY A 37 -14.53 -0.31 4.22
N VAL A 38 -15.85 -0.28 4.28
CA VAL A 38 -16.70 0.22 3.18
C VAL A 38 -16.42 1.70 2.92
N GLY A 39 -16.30 2.51 3.98
CA GLY A 39 -15.96 3.93 3.87
C GLY A 39 -14.58 4.17 3.25
N ASP A 40 -13.59 3.34 3.61
CA ASP A 40 -12.23 3.39 3.05
C ASP A 40 -12.21 3.05 1.56
N ALA A 41 -13.00 2.06 1.15
CA ALA A 41 -13.15 1.68 -0.24
C ALA A 41 -13.74 2.84 -1.07
N VAL A 42 -14.82 3.47 -0.58
CA VAL A 42 -15.41 4.64 -1.24
C VAL A 42 -14.40 5.80 -1.32
N TYR A 43 -13.76 6.13 -0.21
CA TYR A 43 -12.79 7.22 -0.17
C TYR A 43 -11.59 6.97 -1.08
N SER A 44 -11.08 5.73 -1.11
CA SER A 44 -9.98 5.35 -1.99
C SER A 44 -10.36 5.44 -3.46
N GLY A 45 -11.57 4.98 -3.82
CA GLY A 45 -12.08 5.05 -5.18
C GLY A 45 -12.27 6.48 -5.68
N VAL A 46 -12.77 7.39 -4.83
CA VAL A 46 -13.00 8.80 -5.19
C VAL A 46 -11.70 9.59 -5.27
N THR A 47 -10.77 9.37 -4.34
CA THR A 47 -9.52 10.15 -4.27
C THR A 47 -8.39 9.58 -5.12
N GLY A 48 -8.51 8.32 -5.56
CA GLY A 48 -7.43 7.59 -6.22
C GLY A 48 -6.21 7.39 -5.31
N ARG A 49 -6.40 7.45 -3.98
CA ARG A 49 -5.38 7.14 -2.97
C ARG A 49 -5.72 5.82 -2.30
N ASP A 50 -4.72 5.03 -1.94
CA ASP A 50 -4.96 3.77 -1.23
C ASP A 50 -5.02 4.03 0.28
N CYS A 51 -6.22 4.30 0.82
CA CYS A 51 -6.42 4.64 2.22
C CYS A 51 -7.22 3.56 2.95
N SER A 52 -6.81 3.21 4.17
CA SER A 52 -7.58 2.29 5.00
C SER A 52 -7.31 2.44 6.49
N VAL A 53 -8.35 2.28 7.31
CA VAL A 53 -8.28 2.17 8.77
C VAL A 53 -7.47 0.95 9.21
N VAL A 54 -7.48 -0.15 8.43
CA VAL A 54 -6.68 -1.35 8.73
C VAL A 54 -5.18 -1.03 8.73
N ARG A 55 -4.73 -0.03 7.97
CA ARG A 55 -3.34 0.44 8.01
C ARG A 55 -3.01 1.16 9.32
N LEU A 56 -3.95 1.93 9.86
CA LEU A 56 -3.78 2.60 11.15
C LEU A 56 -3.63 1.58 12.28
N GLU A 57 -4.41 0.50 12.28
CA GLU A 57 -4.28 -0.62 13.22
C GLU A 57 -2.90 -1.30 13.13
N GLN A 58 -2.28 -1.28 11.95
CA GLN A 58 -0.91 -1.77 11.73
C GLN A 58 0.18 -0.74 12.09
N GLY A 59 -0.17 0.39 12.71
CA GLY A 59 0.77 1.46 13.03
C GLY A 59 1.29 2.23 11.81
N LYS A 60 0.61 2.13 10.66
CA LYS A 60 0.98 2.83 9.41
C LYS A 60 0.11 4.08 9.23
N THR A 61 0.51 4.93 8.30
CA THR A 61 -0.32 6.07 7.87
C THR A 61 -1.63 5.60 7.23
N TYR A 62 -2.71 6.37 7.43
CA TYR A 62 -4.04 6.09 6.90
C TYR A 62 -4.03 5.82 5.39
N CYS A 63 -3.43 6.74 4.62
CA CYS A 63 -3.18 6.54 3.20
C CYS A 63 -1.77 5.97 2.97
N LYS A 64 -1.66 4.99 2.07
CA LYS A 64 -0.38 4.46 1.60
C LYS A 64 0.43 5.60 0.97
N PRO A 65 1.67 5.82 1.40
CA PRO A 65 2.54 6.79 0.76
C PRO A 65 2.85 6.37 -0.69
N PRO A 66 3.22 7.32 -1.56
CA PRO A 66 3.71 6.98 -2.89
C PRO A 66 4.86 5.97 -2.80
N GLU A 67 4.81 4.96 -3.65
CA GLU A 67 5.84 3.93 -3.70
C GLU A 67 7.16 4.54 -4.20
N ALA A 68 8.25 4.35 -3.46
CA ALA A 68 9.56 4.85 -3.85
C ALA A 68 10.03 4.15 -5.15
N PRO A 69 10.90 4.79 -5.96
CA PRO A 69 11.53 4.11 -7.08
C PRO A 69 12.28 2.85 -6.62
N PRO A 70 12.27 1.75 -7.41
CA PRO A 70 13.00 0.56 -7.05
C PRO A 70 14.49 0.84 -6.93
N ALA A 71 15.13 0.25 -5.92
CA ALA A 71 16.58 0.32 -5.80
C ALA A 71 17.22 -0.33 -7.04
N ARG A 72 18.26 0.32 -7.57
CA ARG A 72 19.01 -0.25 -8.69
C ARG A 72 19.74 -1.51 -8.19
N PRO A 73 19.61 -2.65 -8.88
CA PRO A 73 20.33 -3.86 -8.48
C PRO A 73 21.85 -3.60 -8.58
N PRO A 74 22.64 -4.14 -7.62
CA PRO A 74 24.09 -3.98 -7.64
C PRO A 74 24.65 -4.57 -8.93
N TYR A 75 25.74 -4.00 -9.43
CA TYR A 75 26.46 -4.56 -10.57
C TYR A 75 27.60 -5.42 -10.06
N CYS A 76 27.50 -6.73 -10.27
CA CYS A 76 28.47 -7.68 -9.79
C CYS A 76 29.04 -8.50 -10.94
N THR A 77 30.37 -8.63 -10.98
CA THR A 77 31.09 -9.35 -12.04
C THR A 77 31.77 -10.57 -11.47
N ARG A 78 31.92 -11.62 -12.28
CA ARG A 78 32.67 -12.81 -11.87
C ARG A 78 34.17 -12.57 -12.05
N THR A 79 34.93 -12.72 -10.97
CA THR A 79 36.40 -12.73 -11.00
C THR A 79 36.92 -14.16 -11.02
N LEU A 80 38.25 -14.35 -10.97
CA LEU A 80 38.86 -15.69 -10.96
C LEU A 80 38.57 -16.49 -9.68
N GLY A 81 38.26 -15.83 -8.56
CA GLY A 81 38.09 -16.49 -7.27
C GLY A 81 36.81 -16.14 -6.50
N TYR A 82 36.11 -15.08 -6.88
CA TYR A 82 34.94 -14.59 -6.15
C TYR A 82 34.05 -13.69 -7.03
N ILE A 83 32.92 -13.24 -6.47
CA ILE A 83 32.06 -12.23 -7.09
C ILE A 83 32.40 -10.87 -6.48
N GLU A 84 32.73 -9.90 -7.32
CA GLU A 84 33.00 -8.52 -6.91
C GLU A 84 31.82 -7.64 -7.32
N CYS A 85 31.27 -6.86 -6.38
CA CYS A 85 30.17 -5.94 -6.63
C CYS A 85 30.67 -4.49 -6.61
N TRP A 86 30.44 -3.78 -7.70
CA TRP A 86 31.00 -2.45 -7.94
C TRP A 86 30.03 -1.36 -7.53
N SER A 87 30.53 -0.36 -6.81
CA SER A 87 29.78 0.85 -6.46
C SER A 87 29.66 1.83 -7.64
N ASN A 88 30.66 1.85 -8.54
CA ASN A 88 30.68 2.67 -9.74
C ASN A 88 31.08 1.83 -10.98
N PRO A 89 30.13 1.08 -11.58
CA PRO A 89 30.42 0.24 -12.73
C PRO A 89 30.77 1.01 -14.01
N GLU A 90 30.37 2.28 -14.12
CA GLU A 90 30.66 3.14 -15.28
C GLU A 90 32.15 3.48 -15.40
N ALA A 91 32.90 3.39 -14.30
CA ALA A 91 34.34 3.60 -14.27
C ALA A 91 35.14 2.39 -14.79
N LEU A 92 34.50 1.24 -15.04
CA LEU A 92 35.19 0.04 -15.49
C LEU A 92 35.54 0.14 -16.99
N PRO A 93 36.79 -0.17 -17.38
CA PRO A 93 37.19 -0.20 -18.78
C PRO A 93 36.54 -1.40 -19.48
N GLY A 94 35.49 -1.13 -20.27
CA GLY A 94 34.69 -2.17 -20.92
C GLY A 94 33.95 -3.00 -19.87
N PRO A 95 32.71 -2.62 -19.48
CA PRO A 95 32.01 -3.25 -18.37
C PRO A 95 31.98 -4.77 -18.57
N PRO A 96 32.58 -5.57 -17.66
CA PRO A 96 32.59 -7.01 -17.77
C PRO A 96 31.17 -7.60 -17.82
N HIS A 97 31.08 -8.88 -18.15
CA HIS A 97 29.79 -9.56 -18.04
C HIS A 97 29.37 -9.65 -16.57
N GLU A 98 28.15 -9.19 -16.33
CA GLU A 98 27.53 -9.27 -15.03
C GLU A 98 27.12 -10.71 -14.69
N VAL A 99 27.11 -11.04 -13.40
CA VAL A 99 26.60 -12.32 -12.87
C VAL A 99 25.07 -12.37 -12.89
N ALA A 100 24.38 -11.23 -12.77
CA ALA A 100 22.93 -11.22 -12.75
C ALA A 100 22.36 -11.47 -14.14
N ASP A 101 21.53 -12.50 -14.27
CA ASP A 101 20.82 -12.84 -15.52
C ASP A 101 19.47 -12.10 -15.66
N GLY A 102 19.10 -11.26 -14.68
CA GLY A 102 17.82 -10.56 -14.61
C GLY A 102 17.82 -9.16 -15.23
N PRO A 103 16.65 -8.63 -15.61
CA PRO A 103 16.53 -7.26 -16.11
C PRO A 103 16.86 -6.24 -15.03
N ARG A 104 17.63 -5.20 -15.39
CA ARG A 104 18.00 -4.10 -14.49
C ARG A 104 16.90 -3.06 -14.28
N VAL A 105 15.91 -3.05 -15.16
CA VAL A 105 14.81 -2.10 -15.17
C VAL A 105 13.50 -2.86 -15.33
N LEU A 106 12.48 -2.39 -14.62
CA LEU A 106 11.13 -2.87 -14.82
C LEU A 106 10.63 -2.37 -16.17
N THR A 107 9.91 -3.23 -16.89
CA THR A 107 9.13 -2.81 -18.05
C THR A 107 8.05 -1.82 -17.60
N ARG A 108 7.54 -1.02 -18.53
CA ARG A 108 6.43 -0.08 -18.26
C ARG A 108 5.23 -0.77 -17.61
N ALA A 109 4.90 -1.98 -18.05
CA ALA A 109 3.79 -2.75 -17.51
C ALA A 109 4.07 -3.22 -16.07
N GLN A 110 5.28 -3.70 -15.79
CA GLN A 110 5.70 -4.09 -14.43
C GLN A 110 5.71 -2.89 -13.48
N GLU A 111 6.20 -1.74 -13.94
CA GLU A 111 6.21 -0.52 -13.15
C GLU A 111 4.79 0.00 -12.87
N ALA A 112 3.89 -0.07 -13.87
CA ALA A 112 2.49 0.27 -13.70
C ALA A 112 1.77 -0.67 -12.72
N ASP A 113 2.09 -1.97 -12.73
CA ASP A 113 1.55 -2.94 -11.78
C ASP A 113 2.06 -2.67 -10.36
N ARG A 114 3.37 -2.46 -10.20
CA ARG A 114 4.02 -2.13 -8.91
C ARG A 114 3.42 -0.89 -8.26
N THR A 115 3.11 0.12 -9.08
CA THR A 115 2.59 1.41 -8.63
C THR A 115 1.06 1.52 -8.70
N ARG A 116 0.38 0.41 -9.05
CA ARG A 116 -1.07 0.35 -9.17
C ARG A 116 -1.73 0.75 -7.85
N ARG A 117 -2.76 1.58 -7.95
CA ARG A 117 -3.54 2.02 -6.80
C ARG A 117 -4.82 1.22 -6.70
N TRP A 118 -5.37 1.17 -5.49
CA TRP A 118 -6.68 0.56 -5.29
C TRP A 118 -7.78 1.43 -5.93
N PRO A 119 -8.82 0.84 -6.55
CA PRO A 119 -9.13 -0.59 -6.71
C PRO A 119 -8.48 -1.30 -7.91
N GLY A 120 -7.69 -0.63 -8.73
CA GLY A 120 -6.92 -1.30 -9.79
C GLY A 120 -6.78 -0.57 -11.12
N TRP A 121 -7.03 0.74 -11.17
CA TRP A 121 -6.80 1.60 -12.33
C TRP A 121 -5.52 2.43 -12.19
#